data_AF-A0A1Q8FVL7-F1
#
_entry.id   AF-A0A1Q8FVL7-F1
#
_cell.length_a   1.000
_cell.length_b   1.000
_cell.length_c   1.000
_cell.angle_alpha   90.00
_cell.angle_beta   90.00
_cell.angle_gamma   90.00
#
_symmetry.space_group_name_H-M   'P 1'
#
loop_
_entity.id
_entity.type
_entity.pdbx_description
1 polymer ?
#
loop_
_entity_poly.entity_id
_entity_poly.type
_entity_poly.pdbx_seq_one_letter_code
_entity_poly.pdbx_strand_id
1 'polypeptide(L)'
;MGERVLETAVEQTVWDVIALYLRQGYVHILPMGLDHILFVLALFFASTRIKPLIWQISAFTLAHTLTLGLATLGYVTLDPAIVEPIIALSIAFVAIENLVFKDMTRWRPAIVFAFGLFHGLGFAGVLSDYGLPQDQILPSLLSFNVGVEAGQLTIVGVCWLVLHRFADTSWYPRLVRIASAAIALMAIWWTIERVFLGG
;
A
#
# COMPACT_ATOMS: atom_id res chain seq x y z
N MET A 1 -24.48 41.79 -22.53
CA MET A 1 -24.53 40.33 -22.78
C MET A 1 -23.49 39.67 -21.87
N GLY A 2 -23.75 39.70 -20.56
CA GLY A 2 -22.73 39.51 -19.53
C GLY A 2 -23.24 38.73 -18.31
N GLU A 3 -23.87 37.56 -18.53
CA GLU A 3 -24.45 36.76 -17.43
C GLU A 3 -24.33 35.24 -17.64
N ARG A 4 -23.34 34.74 -18.41
CA ARG A 4 -23.22 33.30 -18.69
C ARG A 4 -21.83 32.68 -18.49
N VAL A 5 -21.02 33.24 -17.60
CA VAL A 5 -19.74 32.61 -17.16
C VAL A 5 -19.56 32.71 -15.63
N LEU A 6 -20.66 32.74 -14.87
CA LEU A 6 -20.60 32.26 -13.48
C LEU A 6 -20.69 30.75 -13.55
N GLU A 7 -19.58 30.15 -13.96
CA GLU A 7 -19.30 28.74 -13.70
C GLU A 7 -19.32 28.61 -12.19
N THR A 8 -20.43 28.13 -11.65
CA THR A 8 -20.53 27.68 -10.27
C THR A 8 -19.47 26.60 -10.12
N ALA A 9 -18.27 26.98 -9.69
CA ALA A 9 -17.42 26.09 -8.94
C ALA A 9 -18.28 25.67 -7.74
N VAL A 10 -18.91 24.50 -7.86
CA VAL A 10 -19.57 23.87 -6.74
C VAL A 10 -18.46 23.69 -5.73
N GLU A 11 -18.45 24.51 -4.67
CA GLU A 11 -17.55 24.29 -3.53
C GLU A 11 -17.79 22.85 -3.09
N GLN A 12 -16.77 22.01 -3.25
CA GLN A 12 -16.87 20.61 -2.86
C GLN A 12 -17.10 20.56 -1.36
N THR A 13 -18.20 19.93 -0.95
CA THR A 13 -18.45 19.76 0.47
C THR A 13 -17.43 18.80 1.07
N VAL A 14 -17.20 18.88 2.38
CA VAL A 14 -16.32 17.93 3.09
C VAL A 14 -16.74 16.47 2.87
N TRP A 15 -18.04 16.23 2.68
CA TRP A 15 -18.56 14.89 2.39
C TRP A 15 -18.20 14.40 0.99
N ASP A 16 -18.23 15.30 0.00
CA ASP A 16 -17.81 14.98 -1.37
C ASP A 16 -16.31 14.63 -1.41
N VAL A 17 -15.50 15.41 -0.68
CA VAL A 17 -14.07 15.16 -0.53
C VAL A 17 -13.82 13.82 0.15
N ILE A 18 -14.47 13.56 1.29
CA ILE A 18 -14.32 12.27 2.00
C ILE A 18 -14.69 11.10 1.10
N ALA A 19 -15.81 11.15 0.39
CA ALA A 19 -16.27 10.07 -0.47
C ALA A 19 -15.31 9.84 -1.65
N LEU A 20 -14.84 10.92 -2.27
CA LEU A 20 -13.87 10.87 -3.37
C LEU A 20 -12.57 10.22 -2.92
N TYR A 21 -11.94 10.74 -1.87
CA TYR A 21 -10.63 10.29 -1.43
C TYR A 21 -10.66 8.90 -0.80
N LEU A 22 -11.73 8.53 -0.09
CA LEU A 22 -11.94 7.14 0.35
C LEU A 22 -11.95 6.17 -0.84
N ARG A 23 -12.68 6.51 -1.92
CA ARG A 23 -12.68 5.71 -3.14
C ARG A 23 -11.29 5.68 -3.80
N GLN A 24 -10.59 6.80 -3.86
CA GLN A 24 -9.25 6.85 -4.45
C GLN A 24 -8.25 6.02 -3.66
N GLY A 25 -8.31 6.06 -2.32
CA GLY A 25 -7.48 5.21 -1.46
C GLY A 25 -7.74 3.73 -1.68
N TYR A 26 -9.01 3.34 -1.85
CA TYR A 26 -9.35 1.96 -2.18
C TYR A 26 -8.80 1.55 -3.55
N VAL A 27 -9.04 2.34 -4.60
CA VAL A 27 -8.60 2.06 -5.98
C VAL A 27 -7.09 2.06 -6.10
N HIS A 28 -6.40 2.92 -5.35
CA HIS A 28 -4.94 2.95 -5.23
C HIS A 28 -4.39 1.58 -4.80
N ILE A 29 -5.12 0.83 -3.99
CA ILE A 29 -4.74 -0.54 -3.60
C ILE A 29 -5.29 -1.56 -4.58
N LEU A 30 -6.60 -1.57 -4.80
CA LEU A 30 -7.30 -2.55 -5.61
C LEU A 30 -8.20 -1.86 -6.64
N PRO A 31 -7.93 -1.97 -7.95
CA PRO A 31 -6.97 -2.89 -8.60
C PRO A 31 -5.59 -2.30 -8.92
N MET A 32 -5.33 -1.00 -8.70
CA MET A 32 -4.15 -0.33 -9.30
C MET A 32 -2.83 -0.56 -8.56
N GLY A 33 -2.88 -0.91 -7.28
CA GLY A 33 -1.72 -0.93 -6.39
C GLY A 33 -1.02 -2.28 -6.34
N LEU A 34 -0.42 -2.71 -7.46
CA LEU A 34 0.25 -4.02 -7.51
C LEU A 34 1.32 -4.18 -6.42
N ASP A 35 2.10 -3.14 -6.14
CA ASP A 35 3.10 -3.15 -5.07
C ASP A 35 2.45 -3.46 -3.70
N HIS A 36 1.33 -2.81 -3.39
CA HIS A 36 0.57 -3.06 -2.16
C HIS A 36 -0.07 -4.44 -2.13
N ILE A 37 -0.64 -4.89 -3.25
CA ILE A 37 -1.26 -6.21 -3.37
C ILE A 37 -0.22 -7.29 -3.06
N LEU A 38 0.96 -7.22 -3.68
CA LEU A 38 2.02 -8.21 -3.50
C LEU A 38 2.62 -8.15 -2.11
N PHE A 39 2.79 -6.96 -1.54
CA PHE A 39 3.22 -6.80 -0.17
C PHE A 39 2.24 -7.45 0.83
N VAL A 40 0.94 -7.18 0.70
CA VAL A 40 -0.10 -7.77 1.57
C VAL A 40 -0.19 -9.28 1.39
N LEU A 41 -0.07 -9.78 0.15
CA LEU A 41 -0.02 -11.22 -0.10
C LEU A 41 1.21 -11.86 0.55
N ALA A 42 2.39 -11.23 0.47
CA ALA A 42 3.60 -11.69 1.14
C ALA A 42 3.41 -11.72 2.67
N LEU A 43 2.78 -10.71 3.26
CA LEU A 43 2.45 -10.71 4.70
C LEU A 43 1.45 -11.81 5.06
N PHE A 44 0.41 -12.02 4.26
CA PHE A 44 -0.58 -13.07 4.47
C PHE A 44 0.05 -14.46 4.47
N PHE A 45 0.92 -14.74 3.50
CA PHE A 45 1.62 -16.03 3.40
C PHE A 45 2.64 -16.27 4.53
N ALA A 46 3.10 -15.22 5.21
CA ALA A 46 3.98 -15.33 6.38
C ALA A 46 3.26 -15.81 7.64
N SER A 47 1.97 -15.48 7.80
CA SER A 47 1.19 -15.81 8.98
C SER A 47 -0.30 -15.82 8.67
N THR A 48 -0.94 -16.99 8.82
CA THR A 48 -2.40 -17.13 8.72
C THR A 48 -3.16 -16.55 9.92
N ARG A 49 -2.45 -16.09 10.96
CA ARG A 49 -3.09 -15.45 12.13
C ARG A 49 -3.54 -14.04 11.75
N ILE A 50 -4.85 -13.82 11.80
CA ILE A 50 -5.48 -12.54 11.45
C ILE A 50 -4.99 -11.38 12.33
N LYS A 51 -4.88 -11.56 13.65
CA LYS A 51 -4.53 -10.46 14.57
C LYS A 51 -3.17 -9.82 14.27
N PRO A 52 -2.05 -10.59 14.16
CA PRO A 52 -0.76 -10.03 13.74
C PRO A 52 -0.78 -9.40 12.34
N LEU A 53 -1.60 -9.91 11.43
CA LEU A 53 -1.68 -9.40 10.06
C LEU A 53 -2.36 -8.04 10.01
N ILE A 54 -3.51 -7.89 10.69
CA ILE A 54 -4.21 -6.59 10.82
C ILE A 54 -3.28 -5.56 11.45
N TRP A 55 -2.58 -5.92 12.54
CA TRP A 55 -1.65 -4.99 13.18
C TRP A 55 -0.52 -4.51 12.26
N GLN A 56 0.07 -5.42 11.47
CA GLN A 56 1.11 -5.06 10.49
C GLN A 56 0.56 -4.16 9.38
N ILE A 57 -0.66 -4.44 8.90
CA ILE A 57 -1.35 -3.62 7.90
C ILE A 57 -1.62 -2.22 8.44
N SER A 58 -2.18 -2.09 9.64
CA SER A 58 -2.46 -0.77 10.23
C SER A 58 -1.17 -0.01 10.52
N ALA A 59 -0.10 -0.69 10.98
CA ALA A 59 1.20 -0.06 11.18
C ALA A 59 1.81 0.47 9.87
N PHE A 60 1.69 -0.30 8.78
CA PHE A 60 2.08 0.11 7.45
C PHE A 60 1.28 1.34 6.99
N THR A 61 -0.06 1.31 7.11
CA THR A 61 -0.92 2.42 6.70
C THR A 61 -0.65 3.68 7.51
N LEU A 62 -0.35 3.56 8.80
CA LEU A 62 0.00 4.69 9.65
C LEU A 62 1.31 5.35 9.20
N ALA A 63 2.34 4.54 8.91
CA ALA A 63 3.61 5.04 8.36
C ALA A 63 3.43 5.69 6.97
N HIS A 64 2.61 5.06 6.13
CA HIS A 64 2.23 5.58 4.82
C HIS A 64 1.53 6.94 4.93
N THR A 65 0.55 7.04 5.83
CA THR A 65 -0.18 8.30 6.11
C THR A 65 0.77 9.41 6.51
N LEU A 66 1.72 9.12 7.40
CA LEU A 66 2.69 10.09 7.89
C LEU A 66 3.54 10.65 6.76
N THR A 67 4.14 9.79 5.95
CA THR A 67 5.05 10.21 4.88
C THR A 67 4.33 10.83 3.69
N LEU A 68 3.16 10.30 3.32
CA LEU A 68 2.30 10.90 2.32
C LEU A 68 1.89 12.32 2.73
N GLY A 69 1.51 12.52 4.00
CA GLY A 69 1.17 13.84 4.52
C GLY A 69 2.37 14.80 4.52
N LEU A 70 3.54 14.34 4.97
CA LEU A 70 4.77 15.14 4.93
C LEU A 70 5.15 15.54 3.50
N ALA A 71 5.02 14.64 2.54
CA ALA A 71 5.33 14.91 1.14
C ALA A 71 4.30 15.83 0.48
N THR A 72 3.01 15.62 0.77
CA THR A 72 1.92 16.49 0.30
C THR A 72 2.08 17.93 0.79
N LEU A 73 2.56 18.12 2.03
CA LEU A 73 2.84 19.44 2.60
C LEU A 73 4.19 20.04 2.11
N GLY A 74 4.94 19.31 1.29
CA GLY A 74 6.23 19.74 0.76
C GLY A 74 7.39 19.67 1.76
N TYR A 75 7.22 19.03 2.92
CA TYR A 75 8.28 18.89 3.92
C TYR A 75 9.32 17.82 3.56
N VAL A 76 8.91 16.81 2.80
CA VAL A 76 9.79 15.73 2.34
C VAL A 76 9.58 15.51 0.85
N THR A 77 10.65 15.56 0.08
CA THR A 77 10.64 15.16 -1.33
C THR A 77 11.80 14.21 -1.54
N LEU A 78 11.53 13.07 -2.17
CA LEU A 78 12.55 12.11 -2.60
C LEU A 78 12.31 11.76 -4.05
N ASP A 79 13.39 11.52 -4.77
CA ASP A 79 13.35 11.10 -6.16
C ASP A 79 12.66 9.71 -6.28
N PRO A 80 11.61 9.56 -7.11
CA PRO A 80 11.02 8.26 -7.40
C PRO A 80 12.04 7.20 -7.82
N ALA A 81 13.13 7.58 -8.51
CA ALA A 81 14.21 6.68 -8.88
C ALA A 81 14.93 6.03 -7.68
N ILE A 82 14.79 6.59 -6.47
CA ILE A 82 15.29 6.01 -5.22
C ILE A 82 14.17 5.27 -4.49
N VAL A 83 12.98 5.87 -4.43
CA VAL A 83 11.87 5.35 -3.63
C VAL A 83 11.29 4.07 -4.22
N GLU A 84 11.07 4.02 -5.53
CA GLU A 84 10.41 2.88 -6.18
C GLU A 84 11.22 1.58 -6.13
N PRO A 85 12.56 1.58 -6.29
CA PRO A 85 13.38 0.40 -6.02
C PRO A 85 13.29 -0.10 -4.58
N ILE A 86 13.24 0.81 -3.60
CA ILE A 86 13.12 0.46 -2.18
C ILE A 86 11.77 -0.19 -1.90
N ILE A 87 10.70 0.34 -2.51
CA ILE A 87 9.37 -0.27 -2.48
C ILE A 87 9.43 -1.70 -3.03
N ALA A 88 9.99 -1.92 -4.22
CA ALA A 88 10.14 -3.27 -4.78
C ALA A 88 10.99 -4.19 -3.89
N LEU A 89 12.11 -3.67 -3.35
CA LEU A 89 13.00 -4.42 -2.47
C LEU A 89 12.29 -4.82 -1.17
N SER A 90 11.38 -4.00 -0.67
CA SER A 90 10.59 -4.31 0.52
C SER A 90 9.71 -5.55 0.34
N ILE A 91 9.09 -5.68 -0.84
CA ILE A 91 8.25 -6.82 -1.22
C ILE A 91 9.14 -8.06 -1.33
N ALA A 92 10.29 -7.94 -2.01
CA ALA A 92 11.27 -9.02 -2.12
C ALA A 92 11.73 -9.48 -0.72
N PHE A 93 12.03 -8.56 0.18
CA PHE A 93 12.47 -8.86 1.54
C PHE A 93 11.44 -9.73 2.27
N VAL A 94 10.18 -9.30 2.35
CA VAL A 94 9.12 -10.04 3.06
C VAL A 94 8.89 -11.42 2.43
N ALA A 95 8.89 -11.48 1.09
CA ALA A 95 8.69 -12.73 0.36
C ALA A 95 9.85 -13.73 0.57
N ILE A 96 11.10 -13.26 0.55
CA ILE A 96 12.28 -14.08 0.85
C ILE A 96 12.30 -14.51 2.31
N GLU A 97 11.94 -13.63 3.24
CA GLU A 97 11.88 -13.94 4.66
C GLU A 97 10.96 -15.15 4.93
N ASN A 98 9.84 -15.26 4.19
CA ASN A 98 8.93 -16.41 4.25
C ASN A 98 9.53 -17.73 3.72
N LEU A 99 10.54 -17.67 2.86
CA LEU A 99 11.23 -18.85 2.33
C LEU A 99 12.35 -19.33 3.26
N VAL A 100 12.97 -18.40 3.98
CA VAL A 100 14.14 -18.65 4.83
C VAL A 100 13.72 -19.00 6.26
N PHE A 101 12.76 -18.26 6.82
CA PHE A 101 12.34 -18.40 8.21
C PHE A 101 10.98 -19.09 8.31
N LYS A 102 10.88 -20.06 9.22
CA LYS A 102 9.64 -20.79 9.49
C LYS A 102 8.61 -19.94 10.26
N ASP A 103 9.10 -19.07 11.13
CA ASP A 103 8.29 -18.23 12.01
C ASP A 103 8.56 -16.75 11.76
N MET A 104 7.57 -15.91 12.04
CA MET A 104 7.68 -14.45 11.93
C MET A 104 8.76 -13.91 12.88
N THR A 105 9.69 -13.12 12.36
CA THR A 105 10.73 -12.49 13.18
C THR A 105 10.14 -11.36 14.04
N ARG A 106 10.66 -11.21 15.25
CA ARG A 106 10.25 -10.16 16.21
C ARG A 106 10.47 -8.72 15.72
N TRP A 107 11.34 -8.52 14.75
CA TRP A 107 11.63 -7.21 14.14
C TRP A 107 10.70 -6.86 12.99
N ARG A 108 9.89 -7.82 12.51
CA ARG A 108 9.05 -7.63 11.33
C ARG A 108 8.10 -6.42 11.43
N PRO A 109 7.42 -6.13 12.55
CA PRO A 109 6.56 -4.95 12.64
C PRO A 109 7.31 -3.63 12.39
N ALA A 110 8.56 -3.52 12.86
CA ALA A 110 9.38 -2.33 12.64
C ALA A 110 9.79 -2.20 11.16
N ILE A 111 10.10 -3.33 10.51
CA ILE A 111 10.42 -3.39 9.08
C ILE A 111 9.21 -3.01 8.23
N VAL A 112 8.03 -3.56 8.53
CA VAL A 112 6.77 -3.23 7.83
C VAL A 112 6.42 -1.76 7.99
N PHE A 113 6.61 -1.20 9.19
CA PHE A 113 6.44 0.24 9.41
C PHE A 113 7.40 1.07 8.54
N ALA A 114 8.70 0.71 8.51
CA ALA A 114 9.69 1.40 7.69
C ALA A 114 9.34 1.34 6.19
N PHE A 115 8.82 0.22 5.70
CA PHE A 115 8.35 0.09 4.32
C PHE A 115 7.13 0.96 4.04
N GLY A 116 6.19 1.06 4.98
CA GLY A 116 5.06 1.99 4.87
C GLY A 116 5.50 3.44 4.66
N LEU A 117 6.61 3.86 5.31
CA LEU A 117 7.18 5.20 5.09
C LEU A 117 7.60 5.40 3.62
N PHE A 118 8.27 4.43 2.99
CA PHE A 118 8.71 4.57 1.60
C PHE A 118 7.54 4.52 0.61
N HIS A 119 6.55 3.67 0.86
CA HIS A 119 5.36 3.60 0.02
C HIS A 119 4.58 4.92 0.01
N GLY A 120 4.44 5.59 1.16
CA GLY A 120 3.77 6.89 1.24
C GLY A 120 4.49 8.00 0.45
N LEU A 121 5.82 7.95 0.40
CA LEU A 121 6.61 8.86 -0.44
C LEU A 121 6.42 8.58 -1.93
N GLY A 122 6.36 7.31 -2.33
CA GLY A 122 6.23 6.90 -3.74
C GLY A 122 4.90 7.33 -4.36
N PHE A 123 3.86 7.58 -3.55
CA PHE A 123 2.55 7.98 -4.04
C PHE A 123 2.28 9.50 -3.99
N ALA A 124 3.14 10.29 -3.35
CA ALA A 124 2.88 11.70 -3.09
C ALA A 124 2.69 12.56 -4.36
N GLY A 125 3.44 12.26 -5.42
CA GLY A 125 3.30 12.94 -6.72
C GLY A 125 1.93 12.66 -7.35
N VAL A 126 1.50 11.40 -7.35
CA VAL A 126 0.19 10.99 -7.90
C VAL A 126 -0.97 11.59 -7.11
N LEU A 127 -0.84 11.72 -5.78
CA LEU A 127 -1.88 12.36 -4.97
C LEU A 127 -2.03 13.86 -5.29
N SER A 128 -0.93 14.53 -5.60
CA SER A 128 -0.93 15.94 -5.99
C SER A 128 -1.62 16.16 -7.35
N ASP A 129 -1.49 15.21 -8.29
CA ASP A 129 -2.17 15.23 -9.59
C ASP A 129 -3.71 15.10 -9.48
N TYR A 130 -4.22 14.50 -8.40
CA TYR A 130 -5.67 14.42 -8.15
C TYR A 130 -6.30 15.76 -7.72
N GLY A 131 -5.51 16.81 -7.50
CA GLY A 131 -6.01 18.15 -7.19
C GLY A 131 -6.56 18.28 -5.78
N LEU A 132 -5.69 18.07 -4.78
CA LEU A 132 -6.04 18.25 -3.37
C LEU A 132 -6.56 19.67 -3.08
N PRO A 133 -7.78 19.83 -2.56
CA PRO A 133 -8.25 21.13 -2.08
C PRO A 133 -7.36 21.56 -0.91
N GLN A 134 -6.69 22.71 -1.05
CA GLN A 134 -5.71 23.21 -0.09
C GLN A 134 -6.32 23.43 1.32
N ASP A 135 -7.61 23.75 1.36
CA ASP A 135 -8.41 23.92 2.57
C ASP A 135 -8.90 22.59 3.18
N GLN A 136 -8.82 21.48 2.43
CA GLN A 136 -9.33 20.16 2.83
C GLN A 136 -8.26 19.06 2.75
N ILE A 137 -6.99 19.41 2.93
CA ILE A 137 -5.87 18.45 2.90
C ILE A 137 -6.05 17.35 3.96
N LEU A 138 -6.38 17.71 5.19
CA LEU A 138 -6.52 16.75 6.28
C LEU A 138 -7.65 15.73 6.05
N PRO A 139 -8.91 16.13 5.76
CA PRO A 139 -9.97 15.15 5.46
C PRO A 139 -9.64 14.32 4.20
N SER A 140 -8.97 14.89 3.20
CA SER A 140 -8.51 14.14 2.02
C SER A 140 -7.51 13.05 2.39
N LEU A 141 -6.46 13.39 3.14
CA LEU A 141 -5.43 12.43 3.57
C LEU A 141 -5.99 11.32 4.47
N LEU A 142 -6.83 11.68 5.44
CA LEU A 142 -7.42 10.70 6.36
C LEU A 142 -8.36 9.75 5.62
N SER A 143 -9.29 10.28 4.81
CA SER A 143 -10.23 9.44 4.04
C SER A 143 -9.51 8.58 3.00
N PHE A 144 -8.48 9.12 2.33
CA PHE A 144 -7.62 8.34 1.44
C PHE A 144 -6.98 7.15 2.16
N ASN A 145 -6.34 7.36 3.31
CA ASN A 145 -5.68 6.26 4.03
C ASN A 145 -6.67 5.27 4.65
N VAL A 146 -7.88 5.70 5.01
CA VAL A 146 -8.98 4.78 5.35
C VAL A 146 -9.35 3.90 4.15
N GLY A 147 -9.40 4.48 2.95
CA GLY A 147 -9.59 3.73 1.70
C GLY A 147 -8.46 2.72 1.45
N VAL A 148 -7.21 3.12 1.70
CA VAL A 148 -6.03 2.24 1.59
C VAL A 148 -6.14 1.05 2.54
N GLU A 149 -6.42 1.29 3.83
CA GLU A 149 -6.59 0.22 4.81
C GLU A 149 -7.74 -0.72 4.43
N ALA A 150 -8.87 -0.18 3.96
CA ALA A 150 -10.00 -0.97 3.47
C ALA A 150 -9.62 -1.85 2.27
N GLY A 151 -8.83 -1.34 1.32
CA GLY A 151 -8.31 -2.11 0.19
C GLY A 151 -7.42 -3.27 0.64
N GLN A 152 -6.46 -2.99 1.54
CA GLN A 152 -5.55 -4.00 2.09
C GLN A 152 -6.30 -5.09 2.87
N LEU A 153 -7.25 -4.68 3.72
CA LEU A 153 -8.09 -5.62 4.48
C LEU A 153 -9.02 -6.43 3.58
N THR A 154 -9.46 -5.88 2.45
CA THR A 154 -10.22 -6.65 1.45
C THR A 154 -9.38 -7.80 0.88
N ILE A 155 -8.13 -7.54 0.51
CA ILE A 155 -7.21 -8.57 0.01
C ILE A 155 -7.02 -9.67 1.05
N VAL A 156 -6.75 -9.29 2.31
CA VAL A 156 -6.62 -10.25 3.41
C VAL A 156 -7.90 -11.05 3.62
N GLY A 157 -9.07 -10.38 3.62
CA GLY A 157 -10.36 -11.03 3.82
C GLY A 157 -10.66 -12.06 2.73
N VAL A 158 -10.38 -11.74 1.47
CA VAL A 158 -10.53 -12.66 0.33
C VAL A 158 -9.56 -13.83 0.47
N CYS A 159 -8.27 -13.57 0.71
CA CYS A 159 -7.27 -14.64 0.88
C CYS A 159 -7.62 -15.56 2.05
N TRP A 160 -8.01 -14.98 3.18
CA TRP A 160 -8.43 -15.74 4.35
C TRP A 160 -9.65 -16.57 4.02
N LEU A 161 -10.71 -15.99 3.43
CA LEU A 161 -11.90 -16.73 3.02
C LEU A 161 -11.52 -17.91 2.14
N VAL A 162 -10.74 -17.72 1.08
CA VAL A 162 -10.37 -18.80 0.16
C VAL A 162 -9.50 -19.87 0.83
N LEU A 163 -8.50 -19.48 1.62
CA LEU A 163 -7.41 -20.37 2.01
C LEU A 163 -7.48 -20.89 3.46
N HIS A 164 -8.22 -20.27 4.37
CA HIS A 164 -8.17 -20.65 5.80
C HIS A 164 -8.59 -22.10 6.07
N ARG A 165 -9.51 -22.66 5.28
CA ARG A 165 -9.98 -24.06 5.40
C ARG A 165 -8.90 -25.07 5.06
N PHE A 166 -7.92 -24.63 4.29
CA PHE A 166 -6.85 -25.47 3.79
C PHE A 166 -5.54 -25.28 4.58
N ALA A 167 -5.53 -24.42 5.59
CA ALA A 167 -4.33 -24.09 6.36
C ALA A 167 -3.67 -25.34 7.00
N ASP A 168 -4.46 -26.34 7.37
CA ASP A 168 -4.00 -27.60 7.99
C ASP A 168 -3.70 -28.72 6.97
N THR A 169 -3.84 -28.45 5.67
CA THR A 169 -3.57 -29.46 4.62
C THR A 169 -2.06 -29.60 4.35
N SER A 170 -1.64 -30.80 3.98
CA SER A 170 -0.22 -31.11 3.73
C SER A 170 0.39 -30.35 2.54
N TRP A 171 -0.44 -29.87 1.61
CA TRP A 171 0.00 -29.10 0.45
C TRP A 171 0.12 -27.60 0.72
N TYR A 172 -0.52 -27.07 1.77
CA TYR A 172 -0.54 -25.63 2.05
C TYR A 172 0.86 -25.01 2.23
N PRO A 173 1.81 -25.64 2.95
CA PRO A 173 3.18 -25.11 3.03
C PRO A 173 3.92 -25.09 1.68
N ARG A 174 3.52 -25.95 0.73
CA ARG A 174 4.07 -25.93 -0.63
C ARG A 174 3.51 -24.75 -1.42
N LEU A 175 2.21 -24.46 -1.30
CA LEU A 175 1.61 -23.26 -1.89
C LEU A 175 2.29 -21.99 -1.39
N VAL A 176 2.44 -21.84 -0.07
CA VAL A 176 3.09 -20.68 0.56
C VAL A 176 4.49 -20.44 -0.01
N ARG A 177 5.30 -21.51 -0.15
CA ARG A 177 6.65 -21.42 -0.73
C ARG A 177 6.62 -21.03 -2.20
N ILE A 178 5.74 -21.63 -3.01
CA ILE A 178 5.64 -21.30 -4.45
C ILE A 178 5.18 -19.84 -4.63
N ALA A 179 4.15 -19.41 -3.89
CA ALA A 179 3.65 -18.06 -3.95
C ALA A 179 4.70 -17.03 -3.49
N SER A 180 5.37 -17.29 -2.37
CA SER A 180 6.44 -16.40 -1.88
C SER A 180 7.63 -16.35 -2.84
N ALA A 181 8.00 -17.47 -3.47
CA ALA A 181 9.06 -17.48 -4.49
C ALA A 181 8.66 -16.68 -5.74
N ALA A 182 7.42 -16.80 -6.21
CA ALA A 182 6.92 -16.02 -7.35
C ALA A 182 6.91 -14.51 -7.04
N ILE A 183 6.43 -14.12 -5.86
CA ILE A 183 6.44 -12.73 -5.41
C ILE A 183 7.88 -12.21 -5.31
N ALA A 184 8.79 -12.98 -4.71
CA ALA A 184 10.19 -12.59 -4.57
C ALA A 184 10.87 -12.39 -5.93
N LEU A 185 10.67 -13.30 -6.88
CA LEU A 185 11.27 -13.20 -8.22
C LEU A 185 10.76 -11.95 -8.97
N MET A 186 9.46 -11.69 -8.93
CA MET A 186 8.87 -10.50 -9.55
C MET A 186 9.37 -9.22 -8.89
N ALA A 187 9.42 -9.18 -7.55
CA ALA A 187 9.89 -8.02 -6.82
C ALA A 187 11.38 -7.74 -7.05
N ILE A 188 12.23 -8.78 -7.13
CA ILE A 188 13.65 -8.64 -7.49
C ILE A 188 13.78 -8.10 -8.92
N TRP A 189 12.99 -8.63 -9.85
CA TRP A 189 12.97 -8.14 -11.22
C TRP A 189 12.60 -6.64 -11.27
N TRP A 190 11.54 -6.23 -10.57
CA TRP A 190 11.16 -4.82 -10.48
C TRP A 190 12.22 -3.94 -9.82
N THR A 191 12.93 -4.43 -8.80
CA THR A 191 14.07 -3.70 -8.25
C THR A 191 15.13 -3.46 -9.32
N ILE A 192 15.49 -4.47 -10.12
CA ILE A 192 16.47 -4.32 -11.20
C ILE A 192 15.97 -3.35 -12.27
N GLU A 193 14.71 -3.50 -12.70
CA GLU A 193 14.07 -2.63 -13.68
C GLU A 193 14.07 -1.17 -13.23
N ARG A 194 13.61 -0.89 -12.01
CA ARG A 194 13.52 0.47 -11.47
C ARG A 194 14.91 1.10 -11.22
N VAL A 195 15.94 0.31 -10.92
CA VAL A 195 17.32 0.81 -10.72
C VAL A 195 18.05 1.08 -12.04
N PHE A 196 17.93 0.18 -13.02
CA PHE A 196 18.80 0.19 -14.21
C PHE A 196 18.09 0.60 -15.50
N LEU A 197 16.77 0.44 -15.56
CA LEU A 197 15.98 0.71 -16.77
C LEU A 197 15.16 2.01 -16.65
N GLY A 198 15.16 2.64 -15.47
CA GLY A 198 14.56 3.95 -15.24
C GLY A 198 13.04 3.95 -15.50
N GLY A 199 12.35 2.99 -14.88
CA GLY A 199 10.92 2.66 -15.01
C GLY A 199 9.98 3.81 -15.39
#